data_AF-A0A1U7IY58-F1
#
_entry.id   AF-A0A1U7IY58-F1
#
_cell.length_a   1.000
_cell.length_b   1.000
_cell.length_c   1.000
_cell.angle_alpha   90.00
_cell.angle_beta   90.00
_cell.angle_gamma   90.00
#
_symmetry.space_group_name_H-M   'P 1'
#
loop_
_entity.id
_entity.type
_entity.pdbx_description
1 polymer ?
#
loop_
_entity_poly.entity_id
_entity_poly.type
_entity_poly.pdbx_seq_one_letter_code
_entity_poly.pdbx_strand_id
1 'polypeptide(L)'
;MRYEFPRRNVVITLAATDPDESAAIEYEGEEDAVFFYQTMTSRAYGMFGHPIEDEATPMDLHFVMETLFKGQYTLVEGQDVLDSYEPLDEGLKT
;
A
#
# COMPACT_ATOMS: atom_id res chain seq x y z
N MET A 1 6.65 -5.14 0.61
CA MET A 1 6.37 -4.39 -0.63
C MET A 1 7.12 -3.07 -0.65
N ARG A 2 7.58 -2.63 -1.82
CA ARG A 2 8.34 -1.38 -2.01
C ARG A 2 7.87 -0.65 -3.27
N TYR A 3 7.44 0.60 -3.10
CA TYR A 3 6.98 1.49 -4.16
C TYR A 3 7.94 2.66 -4.33
N GLU A 4 8.37 2.93 -5.55
CA GLU A 4 9.28 4.03 -5.87
C GLU A 4 8.59 5.09 -6.71
N PHE A 5 8.69 6.35 -6.28
CA PHE A 5 8.15 7.54 -6.93
C PHE A 5 9.30 8.37 -7.52
N PRO A 6 9.79 8.05 -8.73
CA PRO A 6 11.06 8.58 -9.25
C PRO A 6 11.03 10.10 -9.46
N ARG A 7 9.85 10.69 -9.73
CA ARG A 7 9.71 12.14 -9.93
C ARG A 7 9.82 12.96 -8.64
N ARG A 8 9.58 12.33 -7.50
CA ARG A 8 9.58 12.97 -6.17
C ARG A 8 10.67 12.45 -5.25
N ASN A 9 11.44 11.46 -5.72
CA ASN A 9 12.46 10.77 -4.94
C ASN A 9 11.90 10.28 -3.59
N VAL A 10 10.71 9.67 -3.63
CA VAL A 10 10.05 9.08 -2.47
C VAL A 10 9.96 7.57 -2.64
N VAL A 11 10.20 6.86 -1.55
CA VAL A 11 9.99 5.42 -1.44
C VAL A 11 8.96 5.17 -0.34
N ILE A 12 7.99 4.33 -0.62
CA ILE A 12 7.01 3.85 0.36
C ILE A 12 7.20 2.35 0.51
N THR A 13 7.42 1.88 1.73
CA THR A 13 7.72 0.48 2.03
C THR A 13 6.71 -0.06 3.04
N LEU A 14 6.33 -1.33 2.88
CA LEU A 14 5.53 -2.09 3.82
C LEU A 14 6.20 -3.43 4.05
N ALA A 15 6.71 -3.67 5.27
CA ALA A 15 7.43 -4.89 5.61
C ALA A 15 6.47 -6.02 6.03
N ALA A 16 5.66 -6.49 5.09
CA ALA A 16 4.75 -7.64 5.27
C ALA A 16 5.13 -8.77 4.30
N THR A 17 4.98 -10.01 4.76
CA THR A 17 5.28 -11.23 3.99
C THR A 17 4.05 -12.03 3.61
N ASP A 18 2.92 -11.71 4.23
CA ASP A 18 1.60 -12.31 3.96
C ASP A 18 0.64 -11.18 3.48
N PRO A 19 -0.20 -11.43 2.47
CA PRO A 19 -1.10 -10.42 1.90
C PRO A 19 -2.16 -9.89 2.89
N ASP A 20 -2.47 -10.65 3.95
CA ASP A 20 -3.43 -10.28 4.99
C ASP A 20 -2.76 -9.77 6.28
N GLU A 21 -1.42 -9.77 6.35
CA GLU A 21 -0.65 -9.27 7.48
C GLU A 21 -0.61 -7.73 7.49
N SER A 22 -1.07 -7.11 8.57
CA SER A 22 -0.89 -5.68 8.81
C SER A 22 0.55 -5.37 9.22
N ALA A 23 1.17 -4.39 8.59
CA ALA A 23 2.49 -3.89 8.94
C ALA A 23 2.55 -2.36 8.87
N ALA A 24 3.56 -1.78 9.52
CA ALA A 24 3.80 -0.34 9.49
C ALA A 24 4.27 0.14 8.11
N ILE A 25 3.78 1.29 7.68
CA ILE A 25 4.18 1.92 6.43
C ILE A 25 5.36 2.87 6.69
N GLU A 26 6.45 2.63 5.99
CA GLU A 26 7.65 3.46 6.06
C GLU A 26 7.76 4.36 4.83
N TYR A 27 8.17 5.60 5.06
CA TYR A 27 8.35 6.61 4.01
C TYR A 27 9.79 7.14 4.05
N GLU A 28 10.45 7.16 2.90
CA GLU A 28 11.80 7.69 2.73
C GLU A 28 11.80 8.71 1.59
N GLY A 29 12.49 9.85 1.77
CA GLY A 29 12.60 10.90 0.76
C GLY A 29 12.75 12.30 1.37
N GLU A 30 12.52 13.33 0.54
CA GLU A 30 12.49 14.72 1.01
C GLU A 30 11.27 14.96 1.91
N GLU A 31 11.44 15.73 3.00
CA GLU A 31 10.43 15.95 4.05
C GLU A 31 9.06 16.40 3.49
N ASP A 32 9.03 17.41 2.63
CA ASP A 32 7.79 17.93 2.04
C ASP A 32 7.09 16.88 1.16
N ALA A 33 7.86 16.07 0.44
CA ALA A 33 7.32 15.03 -0.42
C ALA A 33 6.78 13.87 0.42
N VAL A 34 7.54 13.42 1.43
CA VAL A 34 7.11 12.40 2.39
C VAL A 34 5.82 12.84 3.09
N PHE A 35 5.76 14.08 3.59
CA PHE A 35 4.58 14.62 4.24
C PHE A 35 3.35 14.62 3.32
N PHE A 36 3.52 14.96 2.04
CA PHE A 36 2.45 14.88 1.06
C PHE A 36 1.92 13.44 0.90
N TYR A 37 2.80 12.46 0.70
CA TYR A 37 2.39 11.06 0.52
C TYR A 37 1.77 10.47 1.79
N GLN A 38 2.33 10.75 2.98
CA GLN A 38 1.73 10.37 4.25
C GLN A 38 0.33 10.96 4.41
N THR A 39 0.14 12.25 4.12
CA THR A 39 -1.17 12.91 4.23
C THR A 39 -2.20 12.32 3.26
N MET A 40 -1.78 11.99 2.04
CA MET A 40 -2.68 11.41 1.04
C MET A 40 -3.06 9.96 1.38
N THR A 41 -2.08 9.16 1.84
CA THR A 41 -2.28 7.74 2.17
C THR A 41 -3.09 7.60 3.47
N SER A 42 -2.81 8.41 4.51
CA SER A 42 -3.55 8.45 5.79
C SER A 42 -5.04 8.75 5.68
N ARG A 43 -5.45 9.38 4.57
CA ARG A 43 -6.85 9.74 4.29
C ARG A 43 -7.54 8.75 3.35
N ALA A 44 -6.81 7.76 2.85
CA ALA A 44 -7.32 6.77 1.93
C ALA A 44 -7.97 5.61 2.68
N TYR A 45 -8.93 4.97 2.01
CA TYR A 45 -9.49 3.70 2.46
C TYR A 45 -8.84 2.57 1.66
N GLY A 46 -8.39 1.54 2.37
CA GLY A 46 -7.88 0.31 1.80
C GLY A 46 -8.96 -0.50 1.08
N MET A 47 -8.55 -1.63 0.51
CA MET A 47 -9.42 -2.55 -0.24
C MET A 47 -10.60 -3.04 0.62
N PHE A 48 -10.40 -3.22 1.92
CA PHE A 48 -11.43 -3.70 2.85
C PHE A 48 -12.24 -2.58 3.51
N GLY A 49 -12.07 -1.33 3.09
CA GLY A 49 -12.84 -0.19 3.63
C GLY A 49 -12.39 0.27 5.02
N HIS A 50 -11.15 -0.04 5.41
CA HIS A 50 -10.50 0.51 6.61
C HIS A 50 -9.58 1.67 6.23
N PRO A 51 -9.47 2.71 7.08
CA PRO A 51 -8.50 3.78 6.86
C PRO A 51 -7.09 3.20 6.95
N ILE A 52 -6.22 3.57 6.00
CA ILE A 52 -4.80 3.26 6.08
C ILE A 52 -4.16 4.38 6.86
N GLU A 53 -3.96 4.23 8.17
CA GLU A 53 -3.26 5.23 8.99
C GLU A 53 -1.74 4.99 8.91
N ASP A 54 -1.16 4.48 9.98
CA ASP A 54 0.28 4.16 10.06
C ASP A 54 0.58 2.70 9.67
N GLU A 55 -0.46 1.87 9.55
CA GLU A 55 -0.37 0.45 9.20
C GLU A 55 -1.35 0.09 8.08
N ALA A 56 -1.02 -0.93 7.30
CA ALA A 56 -1.88 -1.52 6.29
C ALA A 56 -1.50 -2.97 6.00
N THR A 57 -2.44 -3.70 5.39
CA THR A 57 -2.12 -4.93 4.66
C THR A 57 -1.50 -4.61 3.29
N PRO A 58 -0.76 -5.55 2.68
CA PRO A 58 -0.32 -5.43 1.30
C PRO A 58 -1.44 -5.07 0.31
N MET A 59 -2.60 -5.73 0.44
CA MET A 59 -3.73 -5.50 -0.46
C MET A 59 -4.32 -4.10 -0.28
N ASP A 60 -4.47 -3.63 0.96
CA ASP A 60 -4.95 -2.28 1.24
C ASP A 60 -4.01 -1.22 0.65
N LEU A 61 -2.71 -1.34 0.92
CA LEU A 61 -1.74 -0.37 0.44
C LEU A 61 -1.66 -0.37 -1.09
N HIS A 62 -1.65 -1.55 -1.72
CA HIS A 62 -1.61 -1.65 -3.18
C HIS A 62 -2.86 -1.04 -3.83
N PHE A 63 -4.04 -1.27 -3.26
CA PHE A 63 -5.26 -0.65 -3.72
C PHE A 63 -5.20 0.89 -3.65
N VAL A 64 -4.63 1.45 -2.58
CA VAL A 64 -4.43 2.90 -2.46
C VAL A 64 -3.43 3.42 -3.49
N MET A 65 -2.33 2.70 -3.73
CA MET A 65 -1.36 3.06 -4.78
C MET A 65 -2.01 3.10 -6.17
N GLU A 66 -2.80 2.07 -6.52
CA GLU A 66 -3.52 2.01 -7.79
C GLU A 66 -4.65 3.05 -7.91
N THR A 67 -5.25 3.47 -6.80
CA THR A 67 -6.37 4.42 -6.82
C THR A 67 -5.91 5.87 -6.84
N LEU A 68 -4.91 6.23 -6.01
CA LEU A 68 -4.47 7.61 -5.84
C LEU A 68 -3.28 7.98 -6.73
N PHE A 69 -2.43 7.00 -7.04
CA PHE A 69 -1.08 7.26 -7.58
C PHE A 69 -0.78 6.53 -8.89
N LYS A 70 -1.79 5.95 -9.53
CA LYS A 70 -1.64 5.21 -10.79
C LYS A 70 -0.74 5.93 -11.80
N GLY A 71 0.31 5.24 -12.24
CA GLY A 71 1.28 5.76 -13.22
C GLY A 71 2.29 6.76 -12.68
N GLN A 72 2.33 7.01 -11.36
CA GLN A 72 3.32 7.88 -10.71
C GLN A 72 4.40 7.09 -9.96
N TYR A 73 4.19 5.78 -9.79
CA TYR A 73 5.05 4.89 -9.02
C TYR A 73 5.50 3.68 -9.84
N THR A 74 6.52 2.98 -9.34
CA THR A 74 6.91 1.63 -9.77
C THR A 74 6.90 0.71 -8.55
N LEU A 75 6.21 -0.43 -8.62
CA LEU A 75 6.32 -1.50 -7.63
C LEU A 75 7.63 -2.25 -7.92
N VAL A 76 8.62 -2.14 -7.04
CA VAL A 76 9.94 -2.77 -7.24
C VAL A 76 10.09 -4.08 -6.49
N GLU A 77 9.35 -4.28 -5.39
CA GLU A 77 9.34 -5.51 -4.59
C GLU A 77 7.95 -5.78 -4.02
N GLY A 78 7.54 -7.05 -3.93
CA GLY A 78 6.27 -7.47 -3.31
C GLY A 78 5.14 -7.86 -4.26
N GLN A 79 5.39 -7.96 -5.58
CA GLN A 79 4.41 -8.51 -6.52
C GLN A 79 4.03 -9.95 -6.18
N ASP A 80 4.98 -10.74 -5.69
CA ASP A 80 4.80 -12.10 -5.20
C ASP A 80 3.83 -12.18 -4.01
N VAL A 81 3.88 -11.20 -3.09
CA VAL A 81 2.93 -11.09 -1.97
C VAL A 81 1.52 -10.83 -2.51
N LEU A 82 1.36 -9.93 -3.48
CA LEU A 82 0.06 -9.65 -4.10
C LEU A 82 -0.48 -10.86 -4.86
N ASP A 83 0.37 -11.58 -5.60
CA ASP A 83 -0.01 -12.77 -6.36
C ASP A 83 -0.43 -13.94 -5.44
N SER A 84 0.02 -13.93 -4.18
CA SER A 84 -0.35 -14.93 -3.17
C SER A 84 -1.70 -14.68 -2.48
N TYR A 85 -2.33 -13.53 -2.74
CA TYR A 85 -3.63 -13.22 -2.16
C TYR A 85 -4.72 -14.15 -2.70
N GLU A 86 -5.24 -14.99 -1.81
CA GLU A 86 -6.45 -15.75 -2.05
C GLU A 86 -7.62 -15.02 -1.37
N PRO A 87 -8.55 -14.41 -2.12
CA PRO A 87 -9.72 -13.83 -1.49
C PRO A 87 -10.43 -14.91 -0.70
N LEU A 88 -10.64 -14.66 0.60
CA LEU A 88 -11.42 -15.56 1.43
C LEU A 88 -12.75 -15.80 0.71
N ASP A 89 -12.97 -17.04 0.31
CA ASP A 89 -14.24 -17.51 -0.23
C ASP A 89 -15.22 -17.41 0.96
N GLU A 90 -15.75 -16.20 1.21
CA GLU A 90 -16.86 -16.00 2.12
C GLU A 90 -18.01 -16.76 1.48
N GLY A 91 -18.11 -18.03 1.85
CA GLY A 91 -19.11 -18.93 1.35
C GLY A 91 -20.45 -18.21 1.42
N LEU A 92 -20.99 -17.90 0.25
CA LEU A 92 -22.36 -17.48 0.04
C LEU A 92 -23.26 -18.61 0.56
N LYS A 93 -23.41 -18.69 1.88
CA LYS A 93 -24.48 -19.40 2.54
C LYS A 93 -25.70 -18.51 2.40
N THR A 94 -26.35 -18.64 1.23
CA THR A 94 -27.78 -18.37 1.03
C THR A 94 -28.61 -19.06 2.10
#